data_AF-A0A962EG68-F1
#
_entry.id   AF-A0A962EG68-F1
#
_cell.length_a   1.000
_cell.length_b   1.000
_cell.length_c   1.000
_cell.angle_alpha   90.00
_cell.angle_beta   90.00
_cell.angle_gamma   90.00
#
_symmetry.space_group_name_H-M   'P 1'
#
loop_
_entity.id
_entity.type
_entity.pdbx_description
1 polymer ?
#
loop_
_entity_poly.entity_id
_entity_poly.type
_entity_poly.pdbx_seq_one_letter_code
_entity_poly.pdbx_strand_id
1 'polypeptide(L)'
;MSARLVLLALLTATLMALPASGRADYKTDYQDGIEAAEKGDWAEVQRRMRAALAENAKPSNRMRTYGTNFIPYVPHYYLGLANARLGDCTAAIDAFSNPASRGVVSGLSKESDTQAREEARCTQMLAQARSKPEPPPTTPMEGKPPVVVASKDPVVTGKPTPTTPTGPTALSAAQIAPIQTLLSRIDQKIDGISGQLRSQPLAGSGDARALGRDLESLKQGRQLLGSNLERARSGGDSQRLGSLSSEAQALERNVATLDDRVSSARSGLAQAAEARALEQARQRASSAIARLDQDLSAANSAGIAGSAQAKAASEARGRLQQASAGSDRKAIESALNALTRASGDLQQAIAAAPKPAPEQLRTLVSWYLSAQYSKAADWDQLERLPDARARANALLVRAASRWHLYVRGGEVDGKLSAAVDIDLREARRLDEALKPNPQAFSPRLIERFASL
;
A
#
# COMPACT_ATOMS: atom_id res chain seq x y z
N MET A 1 8.00 22.50 -55.57
CA MET A 1 7.84 22.13 -54.15
C MET A 1 8.71 20.91 -53.91
N SER A 2 9.77 21.10 -53.13
CA SER A 2 11.05 20.43 -53.35
C SER A 2 11.25 19.20 -52.46
N ALA A 3 11.76 18.11 -53.03
CA ALA A 3 12.04 16.81 -52.40
C ALA A 3 12.91 16.86 -51.11
N ARG A 4 13.52 18.01 -50.79
CA ARG A 4 14.27 18.26 -49.56
C ARG A 4 13.37 18.39 -48.31
N LEU A 5 12.08 18.72 -48.46
CA LEU A 5 11.14 18.80 -47.33
C LEU A 5 10.63 17.43 -46.87
N VAL A 6 10.59 16.42 -47.76
CA VAL A 6 10.15 15.06 -47.41
C VAL A 6 11.25 14.29 -46.67
N LEU A 7 12.54 14.52 -47.01
CA LEU A 7 13.66 13.86 -46.34
C LEU A 7 13.88 14.38 -44.90
N LEU A 8 13.55 15.65 -44.60
CA LEU A 8 13.65 16.21 -43.25
C LEU A 8 12.49 15.77 -42.32
N ALA A 9 11.33 15.43 -42.90
CA ALA A 9 10.18 14.90 -42.16
C ALA A 9 10.35 13.40 -41.82
N LEU A 10 11.11 12.65 -42.62
CA LEU A 10 11.40 11.24 -42.34
C LEU A 10 12.59 11.04 -41.38
N LEU A 11 13.48 12.02 -41.21
CA LEU A 11 14.54 11.95 -40.19
C LEU A 11 14.10 12.41 -38.79
N THR A 12 13.02 13.19 -38.68
CA THR A 12 12.48 13.64 -37.37
C THR A 12 11.51 12.63 -36.74
N ALA A 13 10.95 11.70 -37.51
CA ALA A 13 10.04 10.68 -36.99
C ALA A 13 10.76 9.48 -36.32
N THR A 14 12.05 9.26 -36.57
CA THR A 14 12.77 8.07 -36.07
C THR A 14 13.48 8.29 -34.73
N LEU A 15 13.48 9.51 -34.18
CA LEU A 15 14.21 9.85 -32.94
C LEU A 15 13.32 9.89 -31.67
N MET A 16 12.02 9.57 -31.75
CA MET A 16 11.10 9.61 -30.60
C MET A 16 10.70 8.25 -30.01
N ALA A 17 11.36 7.16 -30.40
CA ALA A 17 11.12 5.82 -29.82
C ALA A 17 12.29 5.31 -28.97
N LEU A 18 13.03 6.20 -28.31
CA LEU A 18 13.86 5.80 -27.18
C LEU A 18 12.91 5.65 -25.99
N PRO A 19 12.64 4.44 -25.47
CA PRO A 19 11.94 4.32 -24.20
C PRO A 19 12.72 5.18 -23.22
N ALA A 20 12.04 6.10 -22.55
CA ALA A 20 12.58 6.73 -21.37
C ALA A 20 12.86 5.58 -20.40
N SER A 21 14.07 5.04 -20.45
CA SER A 21 14.66 4.32 -19.34
C SER A 21 14.70 5.37 -18.24
N GLY A 22 13.57 5.50 -17.53
CA GLY A 22 13.53 6.18 -16.25
C GLY A 22 14.73 5.61 -15.53
N ARG A 23 15.70 6.49 -15.21
CA ARG A 23 16.91 6.08 -14.51
C ARG A 23 16.40 5.34 -13.29
N ALA A 24 16.48 4.02 -13.36
CA ALA A 24 16.11 3.20 -12.25
C ALA A 24 17.06 3.65 -11.13
N ASP A 25 16.46 3.91 -9.98
CA ASP A 25 17.15 4.40 -8.82
C ASP A 25 17.33 3.16 -7.96
N TYR A 26 18.53 2.57 -8.00
CA TYR A 26 18.87 1.39 -7.19
C TYR A 26 18.47 1.54 -5.72
N LYS A 27 18.35 2.77 -5.21
CA LYS A 27 17.86 3.04 -3.86
C LYS A 27 16.38 2.67 -3.72
N THR A 28 15.55 3.09 -4.67
CA THR A 28 14.13 2.73 -4.71
C THR A 28 13.98 1.22 -4.85
N ASP A 29 14.71 0.57 -5.76
CA ASP A 29 14.65 -0.89 -5.89
C ASP A 29 15.10 -1.60 -4.60
N TYR A 30 16.15 -1.11 -3.96
CA TYR A 30 16.60 -1.67 -2.69
C TYR A 30 15.57 -1.49 -1.56
N GLN A 31 14.96 -0.30 -1.46
CA GLN A 31 13.93 -0.01 -0.47
C GLN A 31 12.66 -0.84 -0.70
N ASP A 32 12.17 -0.88 -1.93
CA ASP A 32 11.03 -1.71 -2.35
C ASP A 32 11.31 -3.20 -2.07
N GLY A 33 12.55 -3.64 -2.31
CA GLY A 33 12.97 -5.01 -2.02
C GLY A 33 13.08 -5.31 -0.52
N ILE A 34 13.46 -4.35 0.33
CA ILE A 34 13.39 -4.53 1.79
C ILE A 34 11.92 -4.64 2.22
N GLU A 35 11.05 -3.75 1.74
CA GLU A 35 9.62 -3.78 2.06
C GLU A 35 8.97 -5.10 1.58
N ALA A 36 9.38 -5.61 0.42
CA ALA A 36 8.96 -6.93 -0.07
C ALA A 36 9.45 -8.06 0.85
N ALA A 37 10.66 -7.96 1.40
CA ALA A 37 11.20 -8.95 2.34
C ALA A 37 10.40 -8.95 3.66
N GLU A 38 10.01 -7.78 4.16
CA GLU A 38 9.14 -7.64 5.34
C GLU A 38 7.75 -8.26 5.11
N LYS A 39 7.24 -8.19 3.87
CA LYS A 39 5.98 -8.82 3.45
C LYS A 39 6.12 -10.33 3.16
N GLY A 40 7.33 -10.86 3.11
CA GLY A 40 7.62 -12.25 2.74
C GLY A 40 7.45 -12.57 1.25
N ASP A 41 7.46 -11.55 0.38
CA ASP A 41 7.38 -11.72 -1.08
C ASP A 41 8.78 -11.94 -1.67
N TRP A 42 9.33 -13.14 -1.44
CA TRP A 42 10.72 -13.46 -1.78
C TRP A 42 11.03 -13.40 -3.28
N ALA A 43 10.04 -13.60 -4.15
CA ALA A 43 10.22 -13.46 -5.60
C ALA A 43 10.45 -11.99 -5.99
N GLU A 44 9.68 -11.08 -5.39
CA GLU A 44 9.86 -9.64 -5.55
C GLU A 44 11.21 -9.18 -5.00
N VAL A 45 11.61 -9.64 -3.81
CA VAL A 45 12.94 -9.35 -3.24
C VAL A 45 14.04 -9.74 -4.22
N GLN A 46 14.00 -10.96 -4.75
CA GLN A 46 15.00 -11.45 -5.70
C GLN A 46 15.09 -10.55 -6.95
N ARG A 47 13.93 -10.14 -7.51
CA ARG A 47 13.88 -9.24 -8.68
C ARG A 47 14.48 -7.87 -8.36
N ARG A 48 14.04 -7.25 -7.26
CA ARG A 48 14.46 -5.91 -6.84
C ARG A 48 15.93 -5.84 -6.47
N MET A 49 16.44 -6.84 -5.74
CA MET A 49 17.86 -6.89 -5.38
C MET A 49 18.76 -7.08 -6.60
N ARG A 50 18.33 -7.85 -7.61
CA ARG A 50 19.05 -7.95 -8.89
C ARG A 50 19.07 -6.62 -9.65
N ALA A 51 17.95 -5.90 -9.70
CA ALA A 51 17.89 -4.57 -10.31
C ALA A 51 18.83 -3.58 -9.61
N ALA A 52 18.77 -3.51 -8.28
CA ALA A 52 19.67 -2.66 -7.50
C ALA A 52 21.16 -3.01 -7.71
N LEU A 53 21.50 -4.31 -7.77
CA LEU A 53 22.86 -4.78 -8.04
C LEU A 53 23.35 -4.47 -9.46
N ALA A 54 22.46 -4.47 -10.45
CA ALA A 54 22.81 -4.16 -11.83
C ALA A 54 23.30 -2.71 -11.99
N GLU A 55 22.80 -1.81 -11.14
CA GLU A 55 23.18 -0.40 -11.14
C GLU A 55 24.28 -0.06 -10.12
N ASN A 56 24.20 -0.63 -8.92
CA ASN A 56 25.18 -0.42 -7.87
C ASN A 56 25.47 -1.71 -7.11
N ALA A 57 26.50 -2.43 -7.57
CA ALA A 57 26.94 -3.68 -6.97
C ALA A 57 27.71 -3.51 -5.63
N LYS A 58 28.09 -2.29 -5.24
CA LYS A 58 28.97 -2.07 -4.07
C LYS A 58 28.14 -1.89 -2.78
N PRO A 59 28.20 -2.83 -1.82
CA PRO A 59 27.53 -2.67 -0.54
C PRO A 59 28.17 -1.54 0.29
N SER A 60 27.40 -0.94 1.19
CA SER A 60 27.84 0.17 2.04
C SER A 60 27.16 0.13 3.40
N ASN A 61 27.90 0.44 4.47
CA ASN A 61 27.33 0.60 5.83
C ASN A 61 26.30 1.74 5.90
N ARG A 62 26.41 2.73 5.01
CA ARG A 62 25.54 3.91 5.00
C ARG A 62 25.20 4.29 3.56
N MET A 63 23.96 4.03 3.19
CA MET A 63 23.33 4.56 1.98
C MET A 63 22.25 5.56 2.39
N ARG A 64 22.30 6.74 1.78
CA ARG A 64 21.31 7.80 2.00
C ARG A 64 20.05 7.51 1.19
N THR A 65 18.92 7.32 1.86
CA THR A 65 17.61 7.11 1.23
C THR A 65 16.94 8.45 0.96
N TYR A 66 16.35 9.06 2.00
CA TYR A 66 15.70 10.36 1.94
C TYR A 66 16.14 11.26 3.11
N GLY A 67 16.31 12.55 2.84
CA GLY A 67 16.68 13.53 3.87
C GLY A 67 17.99 13.17 4.56
N THR A 68 17.97 13.00 5.87
CA THR A 68 19.11 12.62 6.71
C THR A 68 19.11 11.15 7.13
N ASN A 69 18.19 10.34 6.60
CA ASN A 69 18.09 8.92 6.93
C ASN A 69 19.12 8.10 6.15
N PHE A 70 19.86 7.27 6.87
CA PHE A 70 20.84 6.34 6.31
C PHE A 70 20.47 4.92 6.72
N ILE A 71 20.48 4.00 5.77
CA ILE A 71 20.32 2.56 6.01
C ILE A 71 21.54 1.82 5.47
N PRO A 72 21.90 0.66 6.02
CA PRO A 72 22.90 -0.20 5.39
C PRO A 72 22.39 -0.67 4.03
N TYR A 73 23.27 -0.66 3.03
CA TYR A 73 23.04 -1.18 1.69
C TYR A 73 23.76 -2.51 1.53
N VAL A 74 23.01 -3.60 1.69
CA VAL A 74 23.48 -4.99 1.66
C VAL A 74 22.64 -5.84 0.69
N PRO A 75 22.55 -5.48 -0.60
CA PRO A 75 21.66 -6.16 -1.55
C PRO A 75 21.99 -7.65 -1.74
N HIS A 76 23.27 -8.04 -1.65
CA HIS A 76 23.67 -9.45 -1.73
C HIS A 76 23.13 -10.29 -0.56
N TYR A 77 23.04 -9.72 0.65
CA TYR A 77 22.42 -10.39 1.80
C TYR A 77 20.94 -10.68 1.55
N TYR A 78 20.18 -9.67 1.11
CA TYR A 78 18.76 -9.85 0.82
C TYR A 78 18.51 -10.76 -0.38
N LEU A 79 19.39 -10.72 -1.40
CA LEU A 79 19.34 -11.66 -2.52
C LEU A 79 19.60 -13.11 -2.07
N GLY A 80 20.58 -13.34 -1.20
CA GLY A 80 20.85 -14.65 -0.62
C GLY A 80 19.68 -15.16 0.22
N LEU A 81 19.08 -14.29 1.03
CA LEU A 81 17.89 -14.61 1.82
C LEU A 81 16.70 -14.98 0.93
N ALA A 82 16.45 -14.21 -0.14
CA ALA A 82 15.40 -14.50 -1.11
C ALA A 82 15.60 -15.86 -1.78
N ASN A 83 16.82 -16.14 -2.27
CA ASN A 83 17.16 -17.42 -2.89
C ASN A 83 16.97 -18.59 -1.91
N ALA A 84 17.41 -18.44 -0.65
CA ALA A 84 17.27 -19.46 0.38
C ALA A 84 15.78 -19.77 0.69
N ARG A 85 14.92 -18.74 0.67
CA ARG A 85 13.47 -18.86 0.91
C ARG A 85 12.72 -19.44 -0.29
N LEU A 86 13.22 -19.22 -1.50
CA LEU A 86 12.71 -19.82 -2.75
C LEU A 86 13.23 -21.25 -2.98
N GLY A 87 14.14 -21.75 -2.14
CA GLY A 87 14.71 -23.10 -2.22
C GLY A 87 15.93 -23.23 -3.14
N ASP A 88 16.38 -22.15 -3.77
CA ASP A 88 17.59 -22.10 -4.57
C ASP A 88 18.83 -21.97 -3.66
N CYS A 89 19.19 -23.07 -3.02
CA CYS A 89 20.29 -23.12 -2.05
C CYS A 89 21.64 -22.79 -2.69
N THR A 90 21.84 -23.12 -3.97
CA THR A 90 23.08 -22.82 -4.69
C THR A 90 23.24 -21.31 -4.87
N ALA A 91 22.23 -20.65 -5.46
CA ALA A 91 22.28 -19.20 -5.65
C ALA A 91 22.27 -18.43 -4.32
N ALA A 92 21.70 -19.00 -3.26
CA ALA A 92 21.75 -18.42 -1.92
C ALA A 92 23.18 -18.36 -1.38
N ILE A 93 23.90 -19.49 -1.40
CA ILE A 93 25.29 -19.57 -0.96
C ILE A 93 26.19 -18.65 -1.78
N ASP A 94 26.00 -18.62 -3.11
CA ASP A 94 26.77 -17.73 -3.98
C ASP A 94 26.54 -16.25 -3.62
N ALA A 95 25.30 -15.83 -3.41
CA ALA A 95 24.99 -14.46 -3.02
C ALA A 95 25.57 -14.09 -1.64
N PHE A 96 25.44 -14.98 -0.65
CA PHE A 96 26.00 -14.76 0.69
C PHE A 96 27.54 -14.80 0.71
N SER A 97 28.17 -15.41 -0.30
CA SER A 97 29.63 -15.53 -0.40
C SER A 97 30.35 -14.26 -0.84
N ASN A 98 29.62 -13.21 -1.22
CA ASN A 98 30.21 -11.95 -1.63
C ASN A 98 31.03 -11.30 -0.48
N PRO A 99 32.36 -11.13 -0.65
CA PRO A 99 33.22 -10.67 0.44
C PRO A 99 32.94 -9.24 0.87
N ALA A 100 32.57 -8.36 -0.07
CA ALA A 100 32.22 -6.98 0.24
C ALA A 100 30.94 -6.91 1.08
N SER A 101 29.95 -7.74 0.77
CA SER A 101 28.69 -7.80 1.54
C SER A 101 28.94 -8.37 2.94
N ARG A 102 29.75 -9.43 3.06
CA ARG A 102 30.09 -10.03 4.37
C ARG A 102 30.76 -9.02 5.31
N GLY A 103 31.62 -8.16 4.79
CA GLY A 103 32.27 -7.11 5.59
C GLY A 103 31.28 -6.07 6.16
N VAL A 104 30.21 -5.75 5.42
CA VAL A 104 29.15 -4.85 5.90
C VAL A 104 28.21 -5.59 6.86
N VAL A 105 27.79 -6.81 6.50
CA VAL A 105 26.83 -7.62 7.29
C VAL A 105 27.40 -8.05 8.63
N SER A 106 28.71 -8.30 8.75
CA SER A 106 29.32 -8.63 10.04
C SER A 106 29.21 -7.52 11.08
N GLY A 107 29.04 -6.26 10.65
CA GLY A 107 28.73 -5.12 11.51
C GLY A 107 27.25 -5.01 11.91
N LEU A 108 26.38 -5.87 11.37
CA LEU A 108 24.94 -5.90 11.56
C LEU A 108 24.56 -7.23 12.24
N SER A 109 24.55 -7.25 13.57
CA SER A 109 24.46 -8.51 14.35
C SER A 109 23.25 -9.39 13.96
N LYS A 110 22.07 -8.79 13.83
CA LYS A 110 20.83 -9.51 13.48
C LYS A 110 20.90 -10.14 12.08
N GLU A 111 21.40 -9.39 11.11
CA GLU A 111 21.57 -9.82 9.73
C GLU A 111 22.65 -10.91 9.63
N SER A 112 23.78 -10.74 10.33
CA SER A 112 24.85 -11.74 10.41
C SER A 112 24.35 -13.07 10.97
N ASP A 113 23.62 -13.06 12.08
CA ASP A 113 23.05 -14.27 12.68
C ASP A 113 22.05 -14.96 11.74
N THR A 114 21.27 -14.15 11.01
CA THR A 114 20.29 -14.66 10.05
C THR A 114 20.99 -15.27 8.83
N GLN A 115 22.02 -14.62 8.31
CA GLN A 115 22.84 -15.15 7.22
C GLN A 115 23.44 -16.50 7.61
N ALA A 116 24.07 -16.60 8.79
CA ALA A 116 24.71 -17.82 9.25
C ALA A 116 23.72 -19.01 9.34
N ARG A 117 22.50 -18.77 9.87
CA ARG A 117 21.45 -19.81 9.95
C ARG A 117 20.99 -20.27 8.57
N GLU A 118 20.78 -19.34 7.64
CA GLU A 118 20.30 -19.65 6.30
C GLU A 118 21.39 -20.34 5.44
N GLU A 119 22.66 -19.91 5.56
CA GLU A 119 23.81 -20.59 4.95
C GLU A 119 23.95 -22.03 5.46
N ALA A 120 23.85 -22.24 6.78
CA ALA A 120 23.90 -23.58 7.38
C ALA A 120 22.77 -24.48 6.87
N ARG A 121 21.54 -23.96 6.83
CA ARG A 121 20.39 -24.71 6.28
C ARG A 121 20.61 -25.08 4.81
N CYS A 122 21.03 -24.14 3.97
CA CYS A 122 21.28 -24.39 2.55
C CYS A 122 22.39 -25.42 2.34
N THR A 123 23.47 -25.32 3.12
CA THR A 123 24.59 -26.28 3.08
C THR A 123 24.12 -27.69 3.44
N GLN A 124 23.31 -27.83 4.49
CA GLN A 124 22.72 -29.11 4.88
C GLN A 124 21.81 -29.69 3.80
N MET A 125 20.96 -28.87 3.18
CA MET A 125 20.08 -29.32 2.09
C MET A 125 20.88 -29.79 0.86
N LEU A 126 21.93 -29.05 0.48
CA LEU A 126 22.81 -29.44 -0.62
C LEU A 126 23.58 -30.74 -0.31
N ALA A 127 24.03 -30.93 0.93
CA ALA A 127 24.68 -32.17 1.37
C ALA A 127 23.72 -33.37 1.32
N GLN A 128 22.48 -33.21 1.77
CA GLN A 128 21.44 -34.24 1.70
C GLN A 128 21.05 -34.59 0.26
N ALA A 129 21.01 -33.60 -0.64
CA ALA A 129 20.74 -33.85 -2.06
C ALA A 129 21.84 -34.71 -2.72
N ARG A 130 23.10 -34.54 -2.31
CA ARG A 130 24.24 -35.34 -2.81
C ARG A 130 24.29 -36.76 -2.25
N SER A 131 23.77 -36.99 -1.05
CA SER A 131 23.80 -38.31 -0.42
C SER A 131 22.64 -39.22 -0.84
N LYS A 132 21.64 -38.70 -1.57
CA LYS A 132 20.56 -39.52 -2.14
C LYS A 132 21.13 -40.35 -3.30
N PRO A 133 21.22 -41.69 -3.20
CA PRO A 133 21.74 -42.53 -4.27
C PRO A 133 20.91 -42.32 -5.54
N GLU A 134 21.59 -42.08 -6.66
CA GLU A 134 20.98 -41.97 -7.97
C GLU A 134 20.16 -43.25 -8.24
N PRO A 135 18.88 -43.14 -8.66
CA PRO A 135 18.11 -44.32 -9.00
C PRO A 135 18.86 -45.11 -10.09
N PRO A 136 18.93 -46.45 -9.98
CA PRO A 136 19.68 -47.26 -10.93
C PRO A 136 19.23 -46.91 -12.37
N PRO A 137 20.16 -46.75 -13.31
CA PRO A 137 19.85 -46.32 -14.67
C PRO A 137 18.80 -47.25 -15.27
N THR A 138 17.68 -46.66 -15.70
CA THR A 138 16.61 -47.36 -16.39
C THR A 138 17.14 -47.77 -17.75
N THR A 139 17.61 -49.01 -17.84
CA THR A 139 17.90 -49.65 -19.12
C THR A 139 16.57 -49.80 -19.89
N PRO A 140 16.50 -49.42 -21.17
CA PRO A 140 15.36 -49.73 -22.02
C PRO A 140 15.15 -51.25 -22.06
N MET A 141 14.02 -51.75 -21.56
CA MET A 141 13.65 -53.16 -21.67
C MET A 141 13.32 -53.47 -23.13
N GLU A 142 14.27 -54.08 -23.83
CA GLU A 142 13.99 -54.94 -24.98
C GLU A 142 13.85 -56.39 -24.47
N GLY A 143 12.80 -57.06 -24.94
CA GLY A 143 12.15 -58.16 -24.21
C GLY A 143 12.94 -59.47 -24.08
N LYS A 144 12.67 -60.18 -22.97
CA LYS A 144 12.75 -61.65 -22.91
C LYS A 144 11.91 -62.22 -21.75
N PRO A 145 11.37 -63.45 -21.87
CA PRO A 145 10.31 -64.03 -21.01
C PRO A 145 10.79 -64.47 -19.61
N PRO A 146 9.85 -64.81 -18.70
CA PRO A 146 10.13 -65.01 -17.28
C PRO A 146 10.85 -66.35 -17.03
N VAL A 147 12.01 -66.30 -16.38
CA VAL A 147 12.68 -67.48 -15.82
C VAL A 147 12.27 -67.62 -14.36
N VAL A 148 11.53 -68.70 -14.10
CA VAL A 148 11.18 -69.22 -12.78
C VAL A 148 12.47 -69.68 -12.09
N VAL A 149 12.82 -69.07 -10.96
CA VAL A 149 13.91 -69.55 -10.08
C VAL A 149 13.29 -70.19 -8.85
N ALA A 150 13.48 -71.50 -8.77
CA ALA A 150 13.21 -72.33 -7.61
C ALA A 150 14.12 -71.94 -6.43
N SER A 151 13.51 -71.61 -5.30
CA SER A 151 14.21 -71.52 -4.01
C SER A 151 14.20 -72.90 -3.34
N LYS A 152 15.40 -73.40 -3.05
CA LYS A 152 15.66 -74.63 -2.30
C LYS A 152 15.37 -74.44 -0.81
N ASP A 153 14.86 -75.51 -0.22
CA ASP A 153 14.61 -75.74 1.20
C ASP A 153 15.85 -75.52 2.09
N PRO A 154 15.61 -75.26 3.39
CA PRO A 154 16.35 -75.94 4.44
C PRO A 154 15.42 -76.78 5.31
N VAL A 155 15.70 -78.08 5.32
CA VAL A 155 15.20 -79.06 6.28
C VAL A 155 15.78 -78.74 7.66
N VAL A 156 14.91 -78.47 8.64
CA VAL A 156 15.20 -78.71 10.07
C VAL A 156 13.99 -79.38 10.71
N THR A 157 14.06 -80.71 10.80
CA THR A 157 13.20 -81.56 11.61
C THR A 157 13.69 -81.57 13.06
N GLY A 158 12.83 -81.14 13.98
CA GLY A 158 13.01 -81.29 15.42
C GLY A 158 11.75 -80.86 16.17
N LYS A 159 10.87 -81.82 16.43
CA LYS A 159 9.55 -81.67 17.06
C LYS A 159 9.67 -81.83 18.59
N PRO A 160 9.30 -80.82 19.40
CA PRO A 160 8.82 -81.04 20.76
C PRO A 160 7.30 -80.91 20.84
N THR A 161 6.76 -81.67 21.78
CA THR A 161 5.38 -81.96 22.13
C THR A 161 4.56 -80.72 22.52
N PRO A 162 3.27 -80.61 22.16
CA PRO A 162 2.44 -79.44 22.46
C PRO A 162 2.01 -79.41 23.93
N THR A 163 2.61 -78.52 24.71
CA THR A 163 2.00 -77.99 25.94
C THR A 163 1.10 -76.84 25.54
N THR A 164 -0.21 -77.00 25.73
CA THR A 164 -1.23 -75.97 25.56
C THR A 164 -0.84 -74.72 26.38
N PRO A 165 -0.40 -73.62 25.75
CA PRO A 165 -0.10 -72.40 26.47
C PRO A 165 -1.43 -71.75 26.82
N THR A 166 -1.63 -71.45 28.10
CA THR A 166 -2.62 -70.47 28.55
C THR A 166 -2.44 -69.22 27.69
N GLY A 167 -3.39 -68.95 26.78
CA GLY A 167 -3.29 -67.85 25.83
C GLY A 167 -3.06 -66.53 26.58
N PRO A 168 -2.30 -65.58 25.99
CA PRO A 168 -2.07 -64.28 26.62
C PRO A 168 -3.41 -63.63 26.92
N THR A 169 -3.69 -63.44 28.21
CA THR A 169 -4.90 -62.75 28.65
C THR A 169 -4.87 -61.33 28.09
N ALA A 170 -5.83 -60.98 27.23
CA ALA A 170 -5.95 -59.64 26.68
C ALA A 170 -5.99 -58.59 27.80
N LEU A 171 -5.38 -57.42 27.55
CA LEU A 171 -5.39 -56.34 28.54
C LEU A 171 -6.84 -55.89 28.83
N SER A 172 -7.14 -55.72 30.12
CA SER A 172 -8.45 -55.28 30.57
C SER A 172 -8.76 -53.85 30.10
N ALA A 173 -10.06 -53.55 29.93
CA ALA A 173 -10.52 -52.21 29.58
C ALA A 173 -10.04 -51.13 30.57
N ALA A 174 -9.94 -51.48 31.86
CA ALA A 174 -9.45 -50.58 32.89
C ALA A 174 -7.98 -50.16 32.68
N GLN A 175 -7.13 -51.06 32.17
CA GLN A 175 -5.72 -50.76 31.93
C GLN A 175 -5.49 -49.82 30.74
N ILE A 176 -6.38 -49.84 29.74
CA ILE A 176 -6.26 -49.00 28.53
C ILE A 176 -7.01 -47.67 28.62
N ALA A 177 -7.95 -47.53 29.56
CA ALA A 177 -8.81 -46.36 29.72
C ALA A 177 -8.06 -45.01 29.82
N PRO A 178 -6.90 -44.90 30.52
CA PRO A 178 -6.16 -43.64 30.59
C PRO A 178 -5.65 -43.17 29.22
N ILE A 179 -5.12 -44.10 28.40
CA ILE A 179 -4.61 -43.78 27.06
C ILE A 179 -5.78 -43.41 26.15
N GLN A 180 -6.92 -44.13 26.23
CA GLN A 180 -8.12 -43.79 25.45
C GLN A 180 -8.64 -42.39 25.75
N THR A 181 -8.66 -42.00 27.03
CA THR A 181 -9.06 -40.65 27.46
C THR A 181 -8.13 -39.59 26.88
N LEU A 182 -6.81 -39.83 26.90
CA LEU A 182 -5.82 -38.93 26.33
C LEU A 182 -5.97 -38.79 24.80
N LEU A 183 -6.18 -39.90 24.09
CA LEU A 183 -6.41 -39.89 22.63
C LEU A 183 -7.68 -39.11 22.26
N SER A 184 -8.79 -39.28 23.01
CA SER A 184 -10.01 -38.51 22.78
C SER A 184 -9.80 -37.00 22.96
N ARG A 185 -8.96 -36.58 23.91
CA ARG A 185 -8.61 -35.16 24.10
C ARG A 185 -7.76 -34.64 22.93
N ILE A 186 -6.82 -35.44 22.45
CA ILE A 186 -6.02 -35.13 21.26
C ILE A 186 -6.93 -34.92 20.04
N ASP A 187 -7.92 -35.79 19.84
CA ASP A 187 -8.88 -35.66 18.74
C ASP A 187 -9.67 -34.36 18.79
N GLN A 188 -10.21 -34.02 19.97
CA GLN A 188 -10.92 -32.76 20.17
C GLN A 188 -10.06 -31.54 19.83
N LYS A 189 -8.77 -31.55 20.21
CA LYS A 189 -7.82 -30.47 19.87
C LYS A 189 -7.51 -30.43 18.37
N ILE A 190 -7.27 -31.58 17.74
CA ILE A 190 -7.03 -31.68 16.29
C ILE A 190 -8.22 -31.12 15.50
N ASP A 191 -9.45 -31.48 15.89
CA ASP A 191 -10.67 -30.98 15.26
C ASP A 191 -10.84 -29.47 15.47
N GLY A 192 -10.54 -28.98 16.68
CA GLY A 192 -10.50 -27.56 16.99
C GLY A 192 -9.53 -26.78 16.09
N ILE A 193 -8.27 -27.22 16.02
CA ILE A 193 -7.23 -26.64 15.15
C ILE A 193 -7.67 -26.70 13.68
N SER A 194 -8.25 -27.83 13.24
CA SER A 194 -8.77 -27.97 11.89
C SER A 194 -9.87 -26.95 11.58
N GLY A 195 -10.77 -26.67 12.53
CA GLY A 195 -11.78 -25.63 12.42
C GLY A 195 -11.17 -24.23 12.32
N GLN A 196 -10.18 -23.94 13.17
CA GLN A 196 -9.48 -22.65 13.17
C GLN A 196 -8.74 -22.38 11.86
N LEU A 197 -8.03 -23.38 11.30
CA LEU A 197 -7.31 -23.25 10.02
C LEU A 197 -8.25 -23.00 8.83
N ARG A 198 -9.49 -23.48 8.90
CA ARG A 198 -10.52 -23.24 7.87
C ARG A 198 -11.23 -21.90 8.03
N SER A 199 -11.14 -21.28 9.20
CA SER A 199 -11.76 -19.97 9.46
C SER A 199 -10.93 -18.81 8.91
N GLN A 200 -11.59 -17.74 8.46
CA GLN A 200 -10.89 -16.49 8.16
C GLN A 200 -10.36 -15.85 9.45
N PRO A 201 -9.20 -15.17 9.41
CA PRO A 201 -8.42 -14.77 8.23
C PRO A 201 -7.36 -15.79 7.78
N LEU A 202 -7.23 -16.95 8.44
CA LEU A 202 -6.18 -17.92 8.10
C LEU A 202 -6.42 -18.64 6.79
N ALA A 203 -7.69 -18.90 6.45
CA ALA A 203 -8.03 -19.60 5.22
C ALA A 203 -7.35 -18.97 4.00
N GLY A 204 -6.52 -19.75 3.31
CA GLY A 204 -5.79 -19.33 2.11
C GLY A 204 -4.44 -18.66 2.35
N SER A 205 -4.06 -18.36 3.59
CA SER A 205 -2.73 -17.82 3.91
C SER A 205 -1.62 -18.84 3.69
N GLY A 206 -0.38 -18.36 3.47
CA GLY A 206 0.79 -19.23 3.37
C GLY A 206 1.01 -20.06 4.64
N ASP A 207 0.83 -19.43 5.81
CA ASP A 207 0.95 -20.07 7.12
C ASP A 207 -0.08 -21.18 7.31
N ALA A 208 -1.33 -20.99 6.86
CA ALA A 208 -2.36 -22.02 6.98
C ALA A 208 -2.02 -23.30 6.22
N ARG A 209 -1.30 -23.21 5.08
CA ARG A 209 -0.83 -24.40 4.35
C ARG A 209 0.28 -25.12 5.10
N ALA A 210 1.21 -24.38 5.72
CA ALA A 210 2.28 -24.96 6.51
C ALA A 210 1.72 -25.65 7.77
N LEU A 211 0.88 -24.94 8.53
CA LEU A 211 0.20 -25.46 9.71
C LEU A 211 -0.75 -26.62 9.36
N GLY A 212 -1.35 -26.61 8.18
CA GLY A 212 -2.16 -27.71 7.67
C GLY A 212 -1.36 -29.00 7.43
N ARG A 213 -0.11 -28.89 6.94
CA ARG A 213 0.79 -30.06 6.82
C ARG A 213 1.18 -30.61 8.18
N ASP A 214 1.49 -29.72 9.13
CA ASP A 214 1.81 -30.11 10.51
C ASP A 214 0.61 -30.83 11.15
N LEU A 215 -0.61 -30.32 10.96
CA LEU A 215 -1.84 -30.96 11.44
C LEU A 215 -2.03 -32.36 10.84
N GLU A 216 -1.77 -32.53 9.54
CA GLU A 216 -1.91 -33.83 8.88
C GLU A 216 -0.89 -34.85 9.43
N SER A 217 0.35 -34.42 9.70
CA SER A 217 1.35 -35.25 10.36
C SER A 217 0.89 -35.68 11.77
N LEU A 218 0.23 -34.80 12.53
CA LEU A 218 -0.30 -35.14 13.86
C LEU A 218 -1.48 -36.12 13.77
N LYS A 219 -2.35 -35.98 12.77
CA LYS A 219 -3.46 -36.93 12.51
C LYS A 219 -2.93 -38.33 12.19
N GLN A 220 -1.90 -38.43 11.35
CA GLN A 220 -1.23 -39.70 11.06
C GLN A 220 -0.62 -40.31 12.33
N GLY A 221 0.07 -39.51 13.14
CA GLY A 221 0.61 -39.94 14.43
C GLY A 221 -0.47 -40.47 15.39
N ARG A 222 -1.63 -39.80 15.47
CA ARG A 222 -2.78 -40.27 16.25
C ARG A 222 -3.31 -41.61 15.74
N GLN A 223 -3.47 -41.78 14.42
CA GLN A 223 -3.98 -43.02 13.82
C GLN A 223 -3.05 -44.21 14.10
N LEU A 224 -1.73 -43.99 14.01
CA LEU A 224 -0.71 -45.00 14.35
C LEU A 224 -0.79 -45.40 15.83
N LEU A 225 -0.94 -44.43 16.74
CA LEU A 225 -1.11 -44.71 18.18
C LEU A 225 -2.36 -45.55 18.47
N GLY A 226 -3.49 -45.23 17.85
CA GLY A 226 -4.71 -46.03 18.00
C GLY A 226 -4.53 -47.48 17.53
N SER A 227 -3.87 -47.65 16.38
CA SER A 227 -3.56 -48.98 15.83
C SER A 227 -2.59 -49.77 16.72
N ASN A 228 -1.60 -49.10 17.33
CA ASN A 228 -0.65 -49.73 18.24
C ASN A 228 -1.31 -50.12 19.58
N LEU A 229 -2.23 -49.30 20.07
CA LEU A 229 -2.99 -49.58 21.29
C LEU A 229 -3.84 -50.84 21.13
N GLU A 230 -4.51 -51.00 19.99
CA GLU A 230 -5.32 -52.20 19.72
C GLU A 230 -4.45 -53.46 19.61
N ARG A 231 -3.28 -53.36 18.98
CA ARG A 231 -2.30 -54.46 18.95
C ARG A 231 -1.81 -54.83 20.34
N ALA A 232 -1.39 -53.85 21.15
CA ALA A 232 -0.95 -54.08 22.52
C ALA A 232 -2.06 -54.74 23.35
N ARG A 233 -3.31 -54.25 23.23
CA ARG A 233 -4.50 -54.79 23.89
C ARG A 233 -4.72 -56.27 23.55
N SER A 234 -4.70 -56.60 22.26
CA SER A 234 -4.91 -57.98 21.78
C SER A 234 -3.78 -58.93 22.18
N GLY A 235 -2.55 -58.42 22.29
CA GLY A 235 -1.36 -59.19 22.65
C GLY A 235 -1.08 -59.35 24.15
N GLY A 236 -1.81 -58.66 25.03
CA GLY A 236 -1.53 -58.72 26.48
C GLY A 236 -0.26 -57.96 26.92
N ASP A 237 0.32 -57.12 26.05
CA ASP A 237 1.65 -56.50 26.27
C ASP A 237 1.57 -55.23 27.13
N SER A 238 1.73 -55.40 28.45
CA SER A 238 1.71 -54.31 29.41
C SER A 238 2.93 -53.38 29.32
N GLN A 239 4.09 -53.87 28.87
CA GLN A 239 5.28 -53.02 28.68
C GLN A 239 5.04 -52.04 27.53
N ARG A 240 4.40 -52.50 26.45
CA ARG A 240 4.02 -51.64 25.32
C ARG A 240 3.05 -50.53 25.74
N LEU A 241 2.13 -50.79 26.67
CA LEU A 241 1.25 -49.73 27.20
C LEU A 241 2.02 -48.56 27.80
N GLY A 242 3.10 -48.81 28.55
CA GLY A 242 3.95 -47.77 29.11
C GLY A 242 4.59 -46.88 28.03
N SER A 243 5.09 -47.51 26.96
CA SER A 243 5.64 -46.77 25.80
C SER A 243 4.57 -45.94 25.08
N LEU A 244 3.37 -46.51 24.86
CA LEU A 244 2.25 -45.83 24.20
C LEU A 244 1.74 -44.64 25.00
N SER A 245 1.73 -44.73 26.33
CA SER A 245 1.39 -43.59 27.19
C SER A 245 2.37 -42.43 27.00
N SER A 246 3.67 -42.71 26.94
CA SER A 246 4.70 -41.69 26.72
C SER A 246 4.61 -41.07 25.31
N GLU A 247 4.38 -41.89 24.28
CA GLU A 247 4.16 -41.42 22.90
C GLU A 247 2.90 -40.56 22.79
N ALA A 248 1.80 -40.95 23.44
CA ALA A 248 0.56 -40.17 23.46
C ALA A 248 0.73 -38.81 24.17
N GLN A 249 1.47 -38.76 25.28
CA GLN A 249 1.82 -37.50 25.94
C GLN A 249 2.70 -36.59 25.07
N ALA A 250 3.65 -37.17 24.33
CA ALA A 250 4.45 -36.43 23.36
C ALA A 250 3.58 -35.86 22.24
N LEU A 251 2.63 -36.64 21.71
CA LEU A 251 1.68 -36.17 20.71
C LEU A 251 0.79 -35.05 21.25
N GLU A 252 0.28 -35.15 22.49
CA GLU A 252 -0.50 -34.09 23.12
C GLU A 252 0.27 -32.77 23.22
N ARG A 253 1.56 -32.81 23.58
CA ARG A 253 2.44 -31.63 23.60
C ARG A 253 2.61 -31.03 22.21
N ASN A 254 2.85 -31.85 21.19
CA ASN A 254 2.99 -31.37 19.82
C ASN A 254 1.71 -30.72 19.29
N VAL A 255 0.54 -31.27 19.63
CA VAL A 255 -0.76 -30.69 19.31
C VAL A 255 -0.94 -29.35 20.01
N ALA A 256 -0.56 -29.23 21.29
CA ALA A 256 -0.60 -27.96 22.02
C ALA A 256 0.31 -26.90 21.37
N THR A 257 1.54 -27.27 20.98
CA THR A 257 2.44 -26.36 20.26
C THR A 257 1.86 -25.90 18.91
N LEU A 258 1.15 -26.78 18.20
CA LEU A 258 0.48 -26.39 16.97
C LEU A 258 -0.67 -25.41 17.23
N ASP A 259 -1.46 -25.63 18.28
CA ASP A 259 -2.55 -24.74 18.70
C ASP A 259 -2.03 -23.32 19.03
N ASP A 260 -0.92 -23.23 19.77
CA ASP A 260 -0.26 -21.95 20.09
C ASP A 260 0.22 -21.23 18.82
N ARG A 261 0.79 -21.97 17.87
CA ARG A 261 1.24 -21.42 16.58
C ARG A 261 0.06 -20.93 15.74
N VAL A 262 -1.04 -21.67 15.70
CA VAL A 262 -2.27 -21.27 14.99
C VAL A 262 -2.85 -20.01 15.61
N SER A 263 -2.95 -19.95 16.94
CA SER A 263 -3.45 -18.78 17.68
C SER A 263 -2.57 -17.54 17.44
N SER A 264 -1.25 -17.72 17.47
CA SER A 264 -0.28 -16.65 17.16
C SER A 264 -0.42 -16.15 15.72
N ALA A 265 -0.55 -17.06 14.75
CA ALA A 265 -0.74 -16.69 13.35
C ALA A 265 -2.05 -15.91 13.13
N ARG A 266 -3.15 -16.27 13.82
CA ARG A 266 -4.40 -15.51 13.77
C ARG A 266 -4.23 -14.08 14.30
N SER A 267 -3.59 -13.94 15.46
CA SER A 267 -3.32 -12.63 16.07
C SER A 267 -2.47 -11.77 15.12
N GLY A 268 -1.40 -12.32 14.55
CA GLY A 268 -0.55 -11.63 13.59
C GLY A 268 -1.31 -11.18 12.33
N LEU A 269 -2.18 -12.02 11.77
CA LEU A 269 -3.02 -11.65 10.62
C LEU A 269 -4.03 -10.56 10.97
N ALA A 270 -4.63 -10.60 12.16
CA ALA A 270 -5.55 -9.56 12.62
C ALA A 270 -4.83 -8.21 12.79
N GLN A 271 -3.65 -8.21 13.42
CA GLN A 271 -2.80 -7.02 13.55
C GLN A 271 -2.37 -6.47 12.19
N ALA A 272 -1.97 -7.33 11.27
CA ALA A 272 -1.60 -6.93 9.91
C ALA A 272 -2.79 -6.33 9.15
N ALA A 273 -3.99 -6.89 9.32
CA ALA A 273 -5.21 -6.33 8.73
C ALA A 273 -5.55 -4.95 9.31
N GLU A 274 -5.43 -4.78 10.62
CA GLU A 274 -5.65 -3.49 11.28
C GLU A 274 -4.62 -2.44 10.84
N ALA A 275 -3.34 -2.81 10.74
CA ALA A 275 -2.29 -1.93 10.23
C ALA A 275 -2.56 -1.47 8.79
N ARG A 276 -2.98 -2.39 7.91
CA ARG A 276 -3.38 -2.06 6.53
C ARG A 276 -4.59 -1.13 6.50
N ALA A 277 -5.60 -1.37 7.35
CA ALA A 277 -6.78 -0.52 7.42
C ALA A 277 -6.44 0.89 7.92
N LEU A 278 -5.52 1.02 8.88
CA LEU A 278 -5.00 2.30 9.35
C LEU A 278 -4.28 3.06 8.24
N GLU A 279 -3.41 2.38 7.49
CA GLU A 279 -2.68 2.98 6.36
C GLU A 279 -3.64 3.45 5.26
N GLN A 280 -4.62 2.64 4.88
CA GLN A 280 -5.67 3.03 3.94
C GLN A 280 -6.48 4.25 4.44
N ALA A 281 -6.74 4.36 5.75
CA ALA A 281 -7.40 5.52 6.32
C ALA A 281 -6.53 6.79 6.19
N ARG A 282 -5.21 6.69 6.42
CA ARG A 282 -4.27 7.80 6.24
C ARG A 282 -4.16 8.25 4.78
N GLN A 283 -4.12 7.32 3.83
CA GLN A 283 -4.09 7.64 2.40
C GLN A 283 -5.37 8.38 1.95
N ARG A 284 -6.54 7.94 2.43
CA ARG A 284 -7.82 8.64 2.22
C ARG A 284 -7.80 10.03 2.84
N ALA A 285 -7.26 10.17 4.05
CA ALA A 285 -7.12 11.46 4.72
C ALA A 285 -6.26 12.44 3.92
N SER A 286 -5.09 12.01 3.45
CA SER A 286 -4.20 12.83 2.61
C SER A 286 -4.90 13.31 1.33
N SER A 287 -5.59 12.40 0.63
CA SER A 287 -6.35 12.73 -0.59
C SER A 287 -7.47 13.73 -0.32
N ALA A 288 -8.17 13.58 0.80
CA ALA A 288 -9.27 14.47 1.18
C ALA A 288 -8.76 15.88 1.56
N ILE A 289 -7.62 15.99 2.25
CA ILE A 289 -6.97 17.27 2.53
C ILE A 289 -6.59 17.99 1.23
N ALA A 290 -6.00 17.29 0.27
CA ALA A 290 -5.61 17.89 -1.01
C ALA A 290 -6.80 18.47 -1.78
N ARG A 291 -7.94 17.76 -1.77
CA ARG A 291 -9.20 18.26 -2.37
C ARG A 291 -9.71 19.50 -1.64
N LEU A 292 -9.72 19.47 -0.31
CA LEU A 292 -10.18 20.63 0.46
C LEU A 292 -9.27 21.86 0.24
N ASP A 293 -7.96 21.66 0.09
CA ASP A 293 -7.03 22.76 -0.22
C ASP A 293 -7.37 23.43 -1.57
N GLN A 294 -7.85 22.66 -2.55
CA GLN A 294 -8.39 23.20 -3.81
C GLN A 294 -9.69 23.99 -3.57
N ASP A 295 -10.63 23.45 -2.80
CA ASP A 295 -11.89 24.13 -2.45
C ASP A 295 -11.64 25.44 -1.69
N LEU A 296 -10.70 25.47 -0.73
CA LEU A 296 -10.34 26.68 0.00
C LEU A 296 -9.71 27.74 -0.91
N SER A 297 -8.91 27.34 -1.90
CA SER A 297 -8.36 28.24 -2.91
C SER A 297 -9.46 28.80 -3.83
N ALA A 298 -10.44 27.98 -4.21
CA ALA A 298 -11.62 28.41 -4.95
C ALA A 298 -12.49 29.38 -4.12
N ALA A 299 -12.69 29.11 -2.83
CA ALA A 299 -13.38 30.01 -1.91
C ALA A 299 -12.69 31.37 -1.77
N ASN A 300 -11.36 31.39 -1.74
CA ASN A 300 -10.58 32.63 -1.76
C ASN A 300 -10.77 33.40 -3.07
N SER A 301 -10.74 32.70 -4.20
CA SER A 301 -10.97 33.30 -5.52
C SER A 301 -12.39 33.85 -5.68
N ALA A 302 -13.37 33.24 -5.00
CA ALA A 302 -14.75 33.69 -4.94
C ALA A 302 -15.00 34.79 -3.89
N GLY A 303 -13.96 35.25 -3.17
CA GLY A 303 -14.08 36.33 -2.18
C GLY A 303 -14.80 35.92 -0.88
N ILE A 304 -14.93 34.61 -0.61
CA ILE A 304 -15.65 34.08 0.56
C ILE A 304 -14.71 33.36 1.56
N ALA A 305 -13.41 33.60 1.51
CA ALA A 305 -12.43 33.00 2.44
C ALA A 305 -12.72 33.31 3.92
N GLY A 306 -13.36 34.45 4.22
CA GLY A 306 -13.74 34.83 5.58
C GLY A 306 -15.07 34.23 6.07
N SER A 307 -15.78 33.48 5.22
CA SER A 307 -17.09 32.90 5.53
C SER A 307 -17.01 31.87 6.66
N ALA A 308 -18.15 31.63 7.33
CA ALA A 308 -18.24 30.61 8.37
C ALA A 308 -17.91 29.20 7.83
N GLN A 309 -18.31 28.91 6.59
CA GLN A 309 -18.06 27.65 5.90
C GLN A 309 -16.57 27.42 5.65
N ALA A 310 -15.85 28.44 5.15
CA ALA A 310 -14.41 28.34 4.95
C ALA A 310 -13.65 28.13 6.26
N LYS A 311 -14.06 28.81 7.35
CA LYS A 311 -13.50 28.60 8.69
C LYS A 311 -13.76 27.18 9.21
N ALA A 312 -15.00 26.70 9.13
CA ALA A 312 -15.36 25.35 9.57
C ALA A 312 -14.58 24.27 8.79
N ALA A 313 -14.39 24.46 7.48
CA ALA A 313 -13.60 23.55 6.66
C ALA A 313 -12.11 23.56 7.08
N SER A 314 -11.53 24.73 7.33
CA SER A 314 -10.15 24.86 7.83
C SER A 314 -9.97 24.18 9.21
N GLU A 315 -10.94 24.31 10.12
CA GLU A 315 -10.92 23.61 11.40
C GLU A 315 -11.01 22.09 11.22
N ALA A 316 -11.91 21.61 10.35
CA ALA A 316 -12.04 20.19 10.05
C ALA A 316 -10.76 19.61 9.45
N ARG A 317 -10.07 20.38 8.58
CA ARG A 317 -8.74 20.05 8.06
C ARG A 317 -7.72 19.86 9.18
N GLY A 318 -7.65 20.80 10.12
CA GLY A 318 -6.74 20.72 11.27
C GLY A 318 -6.98 19.49 12.14
N ARG A 319 -8.26 19.17 12.41
CA ARG A 319 -8.63 17.95 13.17
C ARG A 319 -8.22 16.67 12.44
N LEU A 320 -8.40 16.62 11.12
CA LEU A 320 -7.97 15.45 10.33
C LEU A 320 -6.45 15.31 10.28
N GLN A 321 -5.72 16.42 10.14
CA GLN A 321 -4.25 16.41 10.21
C GLN A 321 -3.78 15.85 11.55
N GLN A 322 -4.32 16.35 12.66
CA GLN A 322 -4.01 15.87 14.00
C GLN A 322 -4.35 14.38 14.17
N ALA A 323 -5.54 13.94 13.73
CA ALA A 323 -5.94 12.54 13.81
C ALA A 323 -5.03 11.63 12.96
N SER A 324 -4.64 12.07 11.77
CA SER A 324 -3.79 11.30 10.85
C SER A 324 -2.36 11.08 11.35
N ALA A 325 -1.87 11.98 12.22
CA ALA A 325 -0.59 11.82 12.91
C ALA A 325 -0.64 10.78 14.04
N GLY A 326 -1.84 10.45 14.53
CA GLY A 326 -2.07 9.42 15.54
C GLY A 326 -2.18 8.00 14.95
N SER A 327 -2.40 7.03 15.84
CA SER A 327 -2.57 5.60 15.49
C SER A 327 -4.01 5.10 15.62
N ASP A 328 -4.96 5.97 16.01
CA ASP A 328 -6.36 5.59 16.18
C ASP A 328 -7.14 5.71 14.86
N ARG A 329 -7.45 4.56 14.25
CA ARG A 329 -8.24 4.49 13.02
C ARG A 329 -9.62 5.16 13.16
N LYS A 330 -10.30 5.00 14.30
CA LYS A 330 -11.64 5.55 14.52
C LYS A 330 -11.60 7.07 14.57
N ALA A 331 -10.56 7.64 15.17
CA ALA A 331 -10.34 9.09 15.18
C ALA A 331 -10.16 9.63 13.75
N ILE A 332 -9.39 8.95 12.90
CA ILE A 332 -9.19 9.33 11.49
C ILE A 332 -10.53 9.27 10.73
N GLU A 333 -11.31 8.19 10.90
CA GLU A 333 -12.60 8.03 10.24
C GLU A 333 -13.64 9.09 10.66
N SER A 334 -13.69 9.40 11.96
CA SER A 334 -14.54 10.48 12.48
C SER A 334 -14.16 11.85 11.89
N ALA A 335 -12.85 12.15 11.84
CA ALA A 335 -12.35 13.39 11.27
C ALA A 335 -12.59 13.47 9.74
N LEU A 336 -12.47 12.36 9.01
CA LEU A 336 -12.83 12.28 7.59
C LEU A 336 -14.31 12.60 7.34
N ASN A 337 -15.21 12.07 8.16
CA ASN A 337 -16.64 12.35 8.06
C ASN A 337 -16.98 13.81 8.38
N ALA A 338 -16.27 14.43 9.33
CA ALA A 338 -16.39 15.87 9.61
C ALA A 338 -15.89 16.72 8.44
N LEU A 339 -14.72 16.37 7.88
CA LEU A 339 -14.15 17.05 6.71
C LEU A 339 -15.07 16.98 5.50
N THR A 340 -15.64 15.80 5.22
CA THR A 340 -16.52 15.57 4.07
C THR A 340 -17.75 16.46 4.12
N ARG A 341 -18.38 16.59 5.30
CA ARG A 341 -19.50 17.52 5.50
C ARG A 341 -19.10 18.97 5.29
N ALA A 342 -17.99 19.40 5.91
CA ALA A 342 -17.52 20.78 5.79
C ALA A 342 -17.10 21.15 4.36
N SER A 343 -16.51 20.22 3.61
CA SER A 343 -16.19 20.41 2.18
C SER A 343 -17.47 20.54 1.34
N GLY A 344 -18.49 19.72 1.59
CA GLY A 344 -19.80 19.86 0.92
C GLY A 344 -20.45 21.21 1.16
N ASP A 345 -20.48 21.67 2.42
CA ASP A 345 -21.02 22.98 2.79
C ASP A 345 -20.21 24.13 2.13
N LEU A 346 -18.89 24.00 2.08
CA LEU A 346 -18.01 24.97 1.42
C LEU A 346 -18.26 25.02 -0.09
N GLN A 347 -18.40 23.87 -0.75
CA GLN A 347 -18.70 23.79 -2.19
C GLN A 347 -20.04 24.44 -2.53
N GLN A 348 -21.07 24.23 -1.68
CA GLN A 348 -22.35 24.91 -1.84
C GLN A 348 -22.22 26.42 -1.68
N ALA A 349 -21.41 26.89 -0.72
CA ALA A 349 -21.14 28.31 -0.53
C ALA A 349 -20.37 28.92 -1.72
N ILE A 350 -19.39 28.21 -2.28
CA ILE A 350 -18.67 28.62 -3.50
C ILE A 350 -19.64 28.74 -4.68
N ALA A 351 -20.53 27.76 -4.86
CA ALA A 351 -21.51 27.78 -5.94
C ALA A 351 -22.52 28.93 -5.79
N ALA A 352 -22.86 29.32 -4.55
CA ALA A 352 -23.74 30.44 -4.25
C ALA A 352 -23.03 31.81 -4.26
N ALA A 353 -21.69 31.83 -4.28
CA ALA A 353 -20.93 33.07 -4.22
C ALA A 353 -21.15 33.90 -5.50
N PRO A 354 -21.15 35.24 -5.39
CA PRO A 354 -21.17 36.12 -6.56
C PRO A 354 -20.01 35.77 -7.49
N LYS A 355 -20.30 35.59 -8.78
CA LYS A 355 -19.26 35.33 -9.77
C LYS A 355 -18.23 36.47 -9.73
N PRO A 356 -16.92 36.15 -9.77
CA PRO A 356 -15.89 37.19 -9.79
C PRO A 356 -16.10 38.09 -11.00
N ALA A 357 -15.77 39.38 -10.85
CA ALA A 357 -15.86 40.34 -11.93
C ALA A 357 -15.01 39.86 -13.14
N PRO A 358 -15.51 39.99 -14.39
CA PRO A 358 -14.75 39.65 -15.58
C PRO A 358 -13.37 40.30 -15.59
N GLU A 359 -12.37 39.61 -16.14
CA GLU A 359 -10.97 40.08 -16.14
C GLU A 359 -10.83 41.48 -16.75
N GLN A 360 -11.53 41.76 -17.84
CA GLN A 360 -11.50 43.05 -18.52
C GLN A 360 -12.01 44.19 -17.62
N LEU A 361 -13.06 43.92 -16.84
CA LEU A 361 -13.58 44.88 -15.86
C LEU A 361 -12.56 45.09 -14.73
N ARG A 362 -11.91 44.03 -14.25
CA ARG A 362 -10.83 44.13 -13.24
C ARG A 362 -9.64 44.95 -13.76
N THR A 363 -9.24 44.76 -15.02
CA THR A 363 -8.18 45.57 -15.67
C THR A 363 -8.57 47.04 -15.73
N LEU A 364 -9.79 47.36 -16.15
CA LEU A 364 -10.28 48.74 -16.20
C LEU A 364 -10.30 49.40 -14.81
N VAL A 365 -10.81 48.69 -13.80
CA VAL A 365 -10.79 49.15 -12.40
C VAL A 365 -9.35 49.34 -11.91
N SER A 366 -8.43 48.45 -12.26
CA SER A 366 -7.01 48.58 -11.89
C SER A 366 -6.37 49.84 -12.49
N TRP A 367 -6.67 50.18 -13.75
CA TRP A 367 -6.19 51.44 -14.35
C TRP A 367 -6.76 52.66 -13.62
N TYR A 368 -8.06 52.67 -13.31
CA TYR A 368 -8.69 53.73 -12.55
C TYR A 368 -8.03 53.91 -11.17
N LEU A 369 -7.90 52.82 -10.39
CA LEU A 369 -7.31 52.86 -9.05
C LEU A 369 -5.81 53.20 -9.06
N SER A 370 -5.11 52.91 -10.15
CA SER A 370 -3.69 53.27 -10.34
C SER A 370 -3.50 54.66 -10.96
N ALA A 371 -4.55 55.49 -10.97
CA ALA A 371 -4.58 56.84 -11.56
C ALA A 371 -4.19 56.90 -13.05
N GLN A 372 -4.31 55.80 -13.80
CA GLN A 372 -4.12 55.74 -15.25
C GLN A 372 -5.43 56.13 -15.96
N TYR A 373 -5.96 57.32 -15.62
CA TYR A 373 -7.30 57.75 -16.04
C TYR A 373 -7.44 57.87 -17.56
N SER A 374 -6.40 58.21 -18.30
CA SER A 374 -6.43 58.23 -19.77
C SER A 374 -6.73 56.85 -20.35
N LYS A 375 -5.99 55.82 -19.95
CA LYS A 375 -6.22 54.44 -20.40
C LYS A 375 -7.62 53.94 -20.05
N ALA A 376 -8.09 54.25 -18.84
CA ALA A 376 -9.43 53.86 -18.41
C ALA A 376 -10.53 54.63 -19.16
N ALA A 377 -10.33 55.91 -19.46
CA ALA A 377 -11.23 56.76 -20.24
C ALA A 377 -11.33 56.33 -21.72
N ASP A 378 -10.24 55.81 -22.29
CA ASP A 378 -10.14 55.37 -23.69
C ASP A 378 -10.49 53.89 -23.88
N TRP A 379 -10.83 53.17 -22.80
CA TRP A 379 -11.18 51.75 -22.88
C TRP A 379 -12.55 51.56 -23.58
N ASP A 380 -12.57 50.76 -24.65
CA ASP A 380 -13.75 50.56 -25.50
C ASP A 380 -14.06 49.09 -25.81
N GLN A 381 -13.75 48.20 -24.86
CA GLN A 381 -13.99 46.76 -25.03
C GLN A 381 -15.28 46.30 -24.34
N LEU A 382 -16.33 47.13 -24.34
CA LEU A 382 -17.61 46.83 -23.68
C LEU A 382 -18.23 45.52 -24.18
N GLU A 383 -18.13 45.25 -25.49
CA GLU A 383 -18.66 44.03 -26.10
C GLU A 383 -17.94 42.75 -25.65
N ARG A 384 -16.76 42.87 -25.03
CA ARG A 384 -16.05 41.71 -24.46
C ARG A 384 -16.56 41.32 -23.06
N LEU A 385 -17.41 42.13 -22.44
CA LEU A 385 -17.97 41.84 -21.13
C LEU A 385 -19.25 41.00 -21.29
N PRO A 386 -19.36 39.86 -20.55
CA PRO A 386 -20.38 38.86 -20.82
C PRO A 386 -21.80 39.28 -20.42
N ASP A 387 -21.95 40.17 -19.43
CA ASP A 387 -23.25 40.53 -18.87
C ASP A 387 -23.46 42.05 -18.80
N ALA A 388 -24.74 42.46 -18.76
CA ALA A 388 -25.15 43.86 -18.74
C ALA A 388 -24.64 44.60 -17.49
N ARG A 389 -24.62 43.95 -16.33
CA ARG A 389 -24.15 44.54 -15.08
C ARG A 389 -22.65 44.82 -15.11
N ALA A 390 -21.84 43.91 -15.65
CA ALA A 390 -20.41 44.14 -15.85
C ALA A 390 -20.16 45.31 -16.80
N ARG A 391 -20.92 45.41 -17.90
CA ARG A 391 -20.86 46.54 -18.84
C ARG A 391 -21.26 47.87 -18.18
N ALA A 392 -22.32 47.88 -17.38
CA ALA A 392 -22.75 49.05 -16.62
C ALA A 392 -21.66 49.54 -15.65
N ASN A 393 -21.02 48.62 -14.92
CA ASN A 393 -19.90 48.95 -14.03
C ASN A 393 -18.68 49.45 -14.80
N ALA A 394 -18.38 48.89 -15.97
CA ALA A 394 -17.27 49.37 -16.80
C ALA A 394 -17.51 50.81 -17.28
N LEU A 395 -18.72 51.12 -17.73
CA LEU A 395 -19.12 52.48 -18.11
C LEU A 395 -19.02 53.45 -16.94
N LEU A 396 -19.44 53.06 -15.73
CA LEU A 396 -19.31 53.89 -14.55
C LEU A 396 -17.84 54.22 -14.22
N VAL A 397 -16.94 53.23 -14.32
CA VAL A 397 -15.49 53.44 -14.10
C VAL A 397 -14.87 54.30 -15.20
N ARG A 398 -15.29 54.11 -16.46
CA ARG A 398 -14.86 54.94 -17.60
C ARG A 398 -15.33 56.39 -17.44
N ALA A 399 -16.58 56.60 -17.06
CA ALA A 399 -17.16 57.91 -16.73
C ALA A 399 -16.38 58.59 -15.59
N ALA A 400 -16.09 57.86 -14.51
CA ALA A 400 -15.30 58.37 -13.40
C ALA A 400 -13.89 58.80 -13.84
N SER A 401 -13.25 58.04 -14.73
CA SER A 401 -11.93 58.37 -15.28
C SER A 401 -11.96 59.64 -16.13
N ARG A 402 -12.97 59.77 -17.00
CA ARG A 402 -13.20 60.96 -17.83
C ARG A 402 -13.52 62.19 -16.97
N TRP A 403 -14.28 62.02 -15.89
CA TRP A 403 -14.57 63.07 -14.92
C TRP A 403 -13.31 63.60 -14.25
N HIS A 404 -12.40 62.71 -13.80
CA HIS A 404 -11.12 63.15 -13.23
C HIS A 404 -10.26 63.93 -14.24
N LEU A 405 -10.24 63.51 -15.51
CA LEU A 405 -9.52 64.24 -16.57
C LEU A 405 -10.15 65.62 -16.82
N TYR A 406 -11.48 65.70 -16.86
CA TYR A 406 -12.22 66.95 -17.01
C TYR A 406 -11.93 67.94 -15.87
N VAL A 407 -12.01 67.48 -14.62
CA VAL A 407 -11.73 68.31 -13.44
C VAL A 407 -10.27 68.76 -13.41
N ARG A 408 -9.31 67.85 -13.71
CA ARG A 408 -7.88 68.20 -13.80
C ARG A 408 -7.56 69.17 -14.93
N GLY A 409 -8.35 69.15 -16.00
CA GLY A 409 -8.26 70.10 -17.11
C GLY A 409 -8.87 71.47 -16.81
N GLY A 410 -9.34 71.72 -15.59
CA GLY A 410 -9.99 72.98 -15.21
C GLY A 410 -11.44 73.09 -15.67
N GLU A 411 -12.11 71.96 -15.93
CA GLU A 411 -13.53 71.90 -16.30
C GLU A 411 -13.89 72.65 -17.60
N VAL A 412 -12.94 72.82 -18.52
CA VAL A 412 -13.17 73.54 -19.80
C VAL A 412 -13.47 72.63 -20.99
N ASP A 413 -13.17 71.32 -20.89
CA ASP A 413 -13.38 70.37 -22.00
C ASP A 413 -14.83 69.87 -22.04
N GLY A 414 -15.66 70.57 -22.80
CA GLY A 414 -17.06 70.20 -23.01
C GLY A 414 -17.26 68.81 -23.62
N LYS A 415 -16.28 68.29 -24.40
CA LYS A 415 -16.37 66.94 -24.97
C LYS A 415 -16.22 65.87 -23.89
N LEU A 416 -15.29 66.05 -22.95
CA LEU A 416 -15.14 65.13 -21.81
C LEU A 416 -16.38 65.14 -20.92
N SER A 417 -16.94 66.33 -20.61
CA SER A 417 -18.18 66.45 -19.83
C SER A 417 -19.36 65.73 -20.49
N ALA A 418 -19.54 65.91 -21.80
CA ALA A 418 -20.59 65.21 -22.56
C ALA A 418 -20.36 63.68 -22.61
N ALA A 419 -19.11 63.24 -22.76
CA ALA A 419 -18.77 61.81 -22.74
C ALA A 419 -19.05 61.15 -21.37
N VAL A 420 -18.85 61.88 -20.27
CA VAL A 420 -19.26 61.44 -18.92
C VAL A 420 -20.77 61.19 -18.89
N ASP A 421 -21.59 62.14 -19.35
CA ASP A 421 -23.06 61.99 -19.33
C ASP A 421 -23.57 60.85 -20.20
N ILE A 422 -22.91 60.59 -21.33
CA ILE A 422 -23.23 59.47 -22.21
C ILE A 422 -22.95 58.15 -21.47
N ASP A 423 -21.76 58.00 -20.89
CA ASP A 423 -21.39 56.78 -20.16
C ASP A 423 -22.30 56.54 -18.94
N LEU A 424 -22.63 57.59 -18.16
CA LEU A 424 -23.49 57.47 -16.99
C LEU A 424 -24.92 57.07 -17.35
N ARG A 425 -25.51 57.66 -18.40
CA ARG A 425 -26.86 57.28 -18.89
C ARG A 425 -26.87 55.84 -19.40
N GLU A 426 -25.86 55.46 -20.17
CA GLU A 426 -25.78 54.10 -20.70
C GLU A 426 -25.54 53.07 -19.59
N ALA A 427 -24.74 53.41 -18.56
CA ALA A 427 -24.58 52.57 -17.38
C ALA A 427 -25.92 52.34 -16.66
N ARG A 428 -26.70 53.40 -16.43
CA ARG A 428 -28.02 53.33 -15.79
C ARG A 428 -29.02 52.54 -16.64
N ARG A 429 -28.96 52.67 -17.97
CA ARG A 429 -29.80 51.91 -18.91
C ARG A 429 -29.51 50.40 -18.86
N LEU A 430 -28.25 50.01 -18.69
CA LEU A 430 -27.83 48.61 -18.62
C LEU A 430 -28.10 47.96 -17.26
N ASP A 431 -28.08 48.74 -16.17
CA ASP A 431 -28.39 48.29 -14.82
C ASP A 431 -29.07 49.42 -14.03
N GLU A 432 -30.41 49.43 -14.02
CA GLU A 432 -31.20 50.43 -13.30
C GLU A 432 -30.97 50.38 -11.77
N ALA A 433 -30.53 49.23 -11.25
CA ALA A 433 -30.21 49.05 -9.84
C ALA A 433 -28.77 49.47 -9.49
N LEU A 434 -27.99 49.93 -10.47
CA LEU A 434 -26.60 50.36 -10.26
C LEU A 434 -26.56 51.57 -9.31
N LYS A 435 -25.83 51.40 -8.20
CA LYS A 435 -25.57 52.48 -7.23
C LYS A 435 -24.06 52.70 -7.14
N PRO A 436 -23.54 53.87 -7.56
CA PRO A 436 -22.12 54.19 -7.42
C PRO A 436 -21.69 54.11 -5.95
N ASN A 437 -20.58 53.41 -5.69
CA ASN A 437 -20.03 53.29 -4.34
C ASN A 437 -19.43 54.65 -3.89
N PRO A 438 -19.94 55.27 -2.80
CA PRO A 438 -19.43 56.56 -2.31
C PRO A 438 -17.97 56.54 -1.85
N GLN A 439 -17.40 55.37 -1.58
CA GLN A 439 -15.99 55.23 -1.24
C GLN A 439 -15.07 55.18 -2.46
N ALA A 440 -15.60 54.84 -3.65
CA ALA A 440 -14.80 54.65 -4.87
C ALA A 440 -14.89 55.84 -5.84
N PHE A 441 -15.94 56.65 -5.72
CA PHE A 441 -16.27 57.71 -6.67
C PHE A 441 -16.45 59.06 -5.96
N SER A 442 -16.09 60.16 -6.66
CA SER A 442 -16.22 61.50 -6.08
C SER A 442 -17.70 61.89 -5.85
N PRO A 443 -18.03 62.64 -4.78
CA PRO A 443 -19.41 63.06 -4.51
C PRO A 443 -20.09 63.76 -5.69
N ARG A 444 -19.39 64.66 -6.40
CA ARG A 444 -19.92 65.36 -7.58
C ARG A 444 -20.30 64.41 -8.73
N LEU A 445 -19.54 63.33 -8.95
CA LEU A 445 -19.90 62.32 -9.95
C LEU A 445 -21.15 61.55 -9.54
N ILE A 446 -21.28 61.22 -8.25
CA ILE A 446 -22.44 60.49 -7.70
C ILE A 446 -23.71 61.33 -7.81
N GLU A 447 -23.63 62.62 -7.42
CA GLU A 447 -24.72 63.59 -7.60
C GLU A 447 -25.13 63.69 -9.07
N ARG A 448 -24.15 63.76 -9.98
CA ARG A 448 -24.40 63.80 -11.42
C ARG A 448 -25.09 62.52 -11.91
N PHE A 449 -24.63 61.33 -11.49
CA PHE A 449 -25.28 60.06 -11.82
C PHE A 449 -26.71 59.99 -11.28
N ALA A 450 -26.98 60.51 -10.08
CA ALA A 450 -28.31 60.54 -9.50
C ALA A 450 -29.28 61.48 -10.24
N SER A 451 -28.75 62.54 -10.89
CA SER A 451 -29.55 63.54 -11.63
C SER A 451 -29.98 63.13 -13.05
N LEU A 452 -29.33 62.10 -13.61
CA LEU A 452 -29.61 61.54 -14.94
C LEU A 452 -30.65 60.44 -14.83
#